data_AF-A0A4C1SWC4-F1
#
_entry.id   AF-A0A4C1SWC4-F1
#
_cell.length_a   1.000
_cell.length_b   1.000
_cell.length_c   1.000
_cell.angle_alpha   90.00
_cell.angle_beta   90.00
_cell.angle_gamma   90.00
#
_symmetry.space_group_name_H-M   'P 1'
#
loop_
_entity.id
_entity.type
_entity.pdbx_description
1 polymer ?
#
loop_
_entity_poly.entity_id
_entity_poly.type
_entity_poly.pdbx_seq_one_letter_code
_entity_poly.pdbx_strand_id
1 'polypeptide(L)'
;MGRAWERLVRSIKTTLKATPNARAPIEVLYMVLLEAENIVNSRPLTHVSVDTNDPVALTPNHFLLESASEQPPPGRFDHADFCTRKQ
;
A
#
# COMPACT_ATOMS: atom_id res chain seq x y z
N MET A 1 -9.40 -9.64 -18.06
CA MET A 1 -9.84 -9.19 -16.73
C MET A 1 -8.80 -9.45 -15.62
N GLY A 2 -7.49 -9.22 -15.86
CA GLY A 2 -6.43 -9.46 -14.83
C GLY A 2 -5.46 -8.30 -14.59
N ARG A 3 -5.54 -7.22 -15.38
CA ARG A 3 -4.50 -6.18 -15.43
C ARG A 3 -4.31 -5.42 -14.11
N ALA A 4 -5.37 -5.21 -13.33
CA ALA A 4 -5.26 -4.52 -12.04
C ALA A 4 -4.52 -5.38 -11.02
N TRP A 5 -4.94 -6.64 -10.86
CA TRP A 5 -4.29 -7.62 -10.00
C TRP A 5 -2.83 -7.84 -10.39
N GLU A 6 -2.53 -8.00 -11.69
CA GLU A 6 -1.14 -8.13 -12.18
C GLU A 6 -0.25 -6.92 -11.81
N ARG A 7 -0.81 -5.71 -11.80
CA ARG A 7 -0.08 -4.50 -11.39
C ARG A 7 0.19 -4.48 -9.88
N LEU A 8 -0.74 -4.97 -9.07
CA LEU A 8 -0.54 -5.11 -7.62
C LEU A 8 0.55 -6.15 -7.31
N VAL A 9 0.45 -7.34 -7.93
CA VAL A 9 1.48 -8.39 -7.81
C VAL A 9 2.85 -7.89 -8.25
N ARG A 10 2.91 -7.11 -9.35
CA ARG A 10 4.16 -6.49 -9.80
C ARG A 10 4.71 -5.51 -8.76
N SER A 11 3.86 -4.72 -8.11
CA SER A 11 4.28 -3.74 -7.10
C SER A 11 4.96 -4.44 -5.91
N ILE A 12 4.33 -5.49 -5.38
CA ILE A 12 4.89 -6.30 -4.28
C ILE A 12 6.24 -6.92 -4.70
N LYS A 13 6.32 -7.50 -5.90
CA LYS A 13 7.57 -8.08 -6.42
C LYS A 13 8.67 -7.03 -6.60
N THR A 14 8.33 -5.81 -7.00
CA THR A 14 9.30 -4.72 -7.11
C THR A 14 9.83 -4.33 -5.74
N THR A 15 8.97 -4.21 -4.72
CA THR A 15 9.40 -3.90 -3.34
C THR A 15 10.36 -4.95 -2.82
N LEU A 16 10.04 -6.24 -2.98
CA LEU A 16 10.91 -7.33 -2.55
C LEU A 16 12.28 -7.34 -3.27
N LYS A 17 12.32 -6.97 -4.56
CA LYS A 17 13.57 -6.85 -5.32
C LYS A 17 14.42 -5.66 -4.90
N ALA A 18 13.80 -4.61 -4.38
CA ALA A 18 14.50 -3.42 -3.89
C ALA A 18 15.15 -3.65 -2.51
N THR A 19 14.80 -4.73 -1.82
CA THR A 19 15.42 -5.11 -0.55
C THR A 19 16.93 -5.35 -0.76
N PRO A 20 17.81 -4.59 -0.11
CA PRO A 20 19.24 -4.51 -0.45
C PRO A 20 20.07 -5.77 -0.16
N ASN A 21 19.48 -6.81 0.45
CA ASN A 21 20.18 -8.03 0.83
C ASN A 21 19.58 -9.29 0.17
N ALA A 22 20.32 -9.89 -0.78
CA ALA A 22 19.97 -11.17 -1.40
C ALA A 22 19.98 -12.38 -0.42
N ARG A 23 20.47 -12.17 0.81
CA ARG A 23 20.49 -13.16 1.92
C ARG A 23 19.78 -12.64 3.17
N ALA A 24 18.80 -11.75 3.01
CA ALA A 24 18.01 -11.31 4.15
C ALA A 24 17.42 -12.52 4.90
N PRO A 25 17.41 -12.51 6.24
CA PRO A 25 16.70 -13.52 7.02
C PRO A 25 15.24 -13.60 6.57
N ILE A 26 14.63 -14.78 6.70
CA ILE A 26 13.21 -14.98 6.35
C ILE A 26 12.30 -13.99 7.08
N GLU A 27 12.62 -13.70 8.35
CA GLU A 27 11.97 -12.71 9.21
C GLU A 27 11.85 -11.34 8.51
N VAL A 28 12.96 -10.89 7.90
CA VAL A 28 13.04 -9.59 7.23
C VAL A 28 12.23 -9.60 5.93
N LEU A 29 12.30 -10.69 5.17
CA LEU A 29 11.47 -10.86 3.96
C LEU A 29 9.98 -10.86 4.29
N TYR A 30 9.60 -11.51 5.40
CA TYR A 30 8.23 -11.55 5.89
C TYR A 30 7.75 -10.16 6.33
N MET A 31 8.58 -9.42 7.07
CA MET A 31 8.27 -8.05 7.48
C MET A 31 8.06 -7.13 6.27
N VAL A 32 8.95 -7.18 5.28
CA VAL A 32 8.81 -6.39 4.03
C VAL A 32 7.54 -6.78 3.27
N LEU A 33 7.18 -8.06 3.26
CA LEU A 33 5.96 -8.54 2.61
C LEU A 33 4.70 -8.02 3.31
N LEU A 34 4.65 -8.10 4.64
CA LEU A 34 3.55 -7.56 5.45
C LEU A 34 3.39 -6.05 5.24
N GLU A 35 4.51 -5.32 5.17
CA GLU A 35 4.47 -3.89 4.91
C GLU A 35 3.94 -3.57 3.51
N ALA A 36 4.41 -4.29 2.49
CA ALA A 36 3.92 -4.14 1.13
C ALA A 36 2.42 -4.49 1.01
N GLU A 37 1.97 -5.52 1.72
CA GLU A 37 0.56 -5.90 1.81
C GLU A 37 -0.27 -4.77 2.44
N ASN A 38 0.14 -4.26 3.60
CA ASN A 38 -0.55 -3.17 4.28
C ASN A 38 -0.65 -1.95 3.35
N ILE A 39 0.44 -1.55 2.69
CA ILE A 39 0.44 -0.41 1.75
C ILE A 39 -0.55 -0.64 0.60
N VAL A 40 -0.60 -1.83 0.02
CA VAL A 40 -1.52 -2.13 -1.08
C VAL A 40 -2.97 -2.13 -0.60
N ASN A 41 -3.24 -2.73 0.55
CA ASN A 41 -4.60 -2.88 1.08
C ASN A 41 -5.15 -1.59 1.72
N SER A 42 -4.30 -0.64 2.08
CA SER A 42 -4.71 0.70 2.54
C SER A 42 -4.99 1.68 1.40
N ARG A 43 -4.74 1.30 0.13
CA ARG A 43 -4.96 2.20 -1.00
C ARG A 43 -6.45 2.41 -1.28
N PRO A 44 -6.90 3.67 -1.44
CA PRO A 44 -8.27 3.97 -1.86
C PRO A 44 -8.62 3.35 -3.22
N LEU A 45 -9.75 2.64 -3.27
CA LEU A 45 -10.44 2.16 -4.46
C LEU A 45 -11.38 3.21 -5.04
N THR A 46 -11.86 4.12 -4.20
CA THR A 46 -12.74 5.23 -4.58
C THR A 46 -11.99 6.56 -4.50
N HIS A 47 -12.64 7.61 -5.00
CA HIS A 47 -12.17 8.98 -4.85
C HIS A 47 -11.96 9.32 -3.37
N VAL A 48 -10.85 10.01 -3.06
CA VAL A 48 -10.58 10.57 -1.74
C VAL A 48 -11.13 11.99 -1.75
N SER A 49 -12.22 12.23 -1.02
CA SER A 49 -12.78 13.58 -0.92
C SER A 49 -11.95 14.46 0.01
N VAL A 50 -12.03 15.77 -0.24
CA VAL A 50 -11.47 16.82 0.62
C VAL A 50 -12.53 17.36 1.59
N ASP A 51 -13.82 17.11 1.32
CA ASP A 51 -14.91 17.47 2.23
C ASP A 51 -14.99 16.43 3.36
N THR A 52 -15.10 16.91 4.60
CA THR A 52 -15.23 16.07 5.80
C THR A 52 -16.63 15.45 5.94
N ASN A 53 -17.63 16.00 5.23
CA ASN A 53 -18.99 15.46 5.21
C ASN A 53 -19.17 14.31 4.21
N ASP A 54 -18.21 14.12 3.30
CA ASP A 54 -18.27 13.04 2.32
C ASP A 54 -17.88 11.69 2.95
N PRO A 55 -18.40 10.57 2.41
CA PRO A 55 -18.04 9.25 2.89
C PRO A 55 -16.54 8.97 2.72
N VAL A 56 -15.94 8.32 3.71
CA VAL A 56 -14.54 7.89 3.69
C VAL A 56 -14.28 6.99 2.48
N ALA A 57 -13.14 7.20 1.82
CA ALA A 57 -12.79 6.42 0.64
C ALA A 57 -12.65 4.92 0.97
N LEU A 58 -13.26 4.07 0.16
CA LEU A 58 -13.19 2.62 0.36
C LEU A 58 -11.77 2.12 0.05
N THR A 59 -11.23 1.26 0.90
CA THR A 59 -9.95 0.57 0.71
C THR A 59 -10.20 -0.94 0.72
N PRO A 60 -9.31 -1.77 0.16
CA PRO A 60 -9.41 -3.22 0.33
C PRO A 60 -9.51 -3.66 1.80
N ASN A 61 -8.83 -2.96 2.72
CA ASN A 61 -8.90 -3.25 4.16
C ASN A 61 -10.31 -3.13 4.73
N HIS A 62 -11.18 -2.25 4.22
CA HIS A 62 -12.59 -2.22 4.64
C HIS A 62 -13.33 -3.54 4.37
N PHE A 63 -12.92 -4.30 3.34
CA PHE A 63 -13.51 -5.60 3.04
C PHE A 63 -12.81 -6.76 3.77
N LEU A 64 -11.50 -6.63 4.02
CA LEU A 64 -10.70 -7.69 4.64
C LEU A 64 -10.74 -7.65 6.18
N LEU A 65 -10.79 -6.45 6.75
CA LEU A 65 -10.62 -6.15 8.18
C LEU A 65 -11.77 -5.30 8.75
N GLU A 66 -12.81 -5.05 7.97
CA GLU A 66 -14.00 -4.24 8.33
C GLU A 66 -13.70 -2.77 8.69
N SER A 67 -12.45 -2.33 8.53
CA SER A 67 -11.96 -1.01 8.92
C SER A 67 -10.81 -0.56 8.01
N ALA A 68 -10.56 0.75 7.93
CA ALA A 68 -9.38 1.27 7.27
C ALA A 68 -8.14 0.93 8.10
N SER A 69 -7.03 0.63 7.44
CA SER A 69 -5.74 0.62 8.11
C SER A 69 -5.34 2.07 8.38
N GLU A 70 -5.35 2.44 9.66
CA GLU A 70 -5.04 3.80 10.14
C GLU A 70 -3.54 4.05 10.29
N GLN A 71 -2.71 3.02 10.12
CA GLN A 71 -1.28 3.14 10.36
C GLN A 71 -0.56 3.51 9.07
N PRO A 72 0.10 4.69 9.01
CA PRO A 72 1.00 4.99 7.92
C PRO A 72 2.12 3.95 7.90
N PRO A 73 2.64 3.59 6.72
CA PRO A 73 3.78 2.68 6.64
C PRO A 73 4.93 3.20 7.50
N PRO A 74 5.74 2.33 8.12
CA PRO A 74 6.87 2.77 8.92
C PRO A 74 7.95 3.38 8.01
N GLY A 75 8.39 4.61 8.32
CA GLY A 75 9.43 5.28 7.53
C GLY A 75 9.34 6.79 7.61
N ARG A 76 10.42 7.47 7.21
CA ARG A 76 10.39 8.92 6.99
C ARG A 76 10.01 9.15 5.53
N PHE A 77 8.84 9.72 5.30
CA PHE A 77 8.38 10.08 3.97
C PHE A 77 8.55 11.59 3.80
N ASP A 78 9.33 11.99 2.81
CA ASP A 78 9.49 13.39 2.45
C ASP A 78 8.42 13.78 1.42
N HIS A 79 8.17 15.09 1.23
CA HIS A 79 7.16 15.57 0.28
C HIS A 79 7.34 15.06 -1.16
N ALA A 80 8.58 14.67 -1.54
CA ALA A 80 8.89 14.07 -2.83
C ALA A 80 8.36 12.63 -2.99
N ASP A 81 8.17 11.90 -1.88
CA ASP A 81 7.71 10.50 -1.89
C ASP A 81 6.19 10.41 -2.08
N PHE A 82 5.47 11.48 -1.73
CA PHE A 82 4.05 11.62 -2.03
C PHE A 82 3.89 11.99 -3.50
N CYS A 83 3.98 11.00 -4.38
CA CYS A 83 3.50 11.12 -5.75
C CYS A 83 1.99 11.34 -5.74
N THR A 84 1.54 12.58 -5.53
CA THR A 84 0.17 12.99 -5.80
C THR A 84 -0.05 12.79 -7.28
N ARG A 85 -0.92 11.84 -7.62
CA ARG A 85 -1.36 11.65 -9.00
C ARG A 85 -1.98 12.98 -9.42
N LYS A 86 -1.32 13.75 -10.30
CA LYS A 86 -1.96 14.89 -10.95
C LYS A 86 -3.18 14.34 -11.69
N GLN A 87 -4.36 14.69 -11.21
CA GLN A 87 -5.61 14.52 -11.95
C GLN A 87 -5.61 15.47 -13.14
#